data_AF-A0A2V9UWL6-F1
#
_entry.id   AF-A0A2V9UWL6-F1
#
_cell.length_a   1.000
_cell.length_b   1.000
_cell.length_c   1.000
_cell.angle_alpha   90.00
_cell.angle_beta   90.00
_cell.angle_gamma   90.00
#
_symmetry.space_group_name_H-M   'P 1'
#
loop_
_entity.id
_entity.type
_entity.pdbx_description
1 polymer ?
#
loop_
_entity_poly.entity_id
_entity_poly.type
_entity_poly.pdbx_seq_one_letter_code
_entity_poly.pdbx_strand_id
1 'polypeptide(L)'
;MPNEIEIKFRIDNLRDLSRRLRAAKFRLVTPRTHEMNTLYDLPGQPLRKRGELLRLREYGKEWMLTHKSKGTAGRHKSRVELETRVADGEMMDAILRALG
;
A
#
# COMPACT_ATOMS: atom_id res chain seq x y z
N MET A 1 18.78 2.43 2.39
CA MET A 1 17.33 2.62 2.17
C MET A 1 16.59 1.75 3.17
N PRO A 2 15.45 2.17 3.72
CA PRO A 2 14.69 1.37 4.67
C PRO A 2 14.21 0.07 4.00
N ASN A 3 14.33 -1.06 4.71
CA ASN A 3 13.88 -2.37 4.26
C ASN A 3 12.68 -2.78 5.14
N GLU A 4 11.47 -2.70 4.59
CA GLU A 4 10.26 -3.13 5.28
C GLU A 4 9.95 -4.60 4.94
N ILE A 5 9.66 -5.40 5.97
CA ILE A 5 9.28 -6.81 5.81
C ILE A 5 7.85 -6.97 6.31
N GLU A 6 6.93 -7.30 5.41
CA GLU A 6 5.51 -7.49 5.69
C GLU A 6 5.11 -8.97 5.51
N ILE A 7 4.24 -9.48 6.38
CA ILE A 7 3.63 -10.81 6.27
C ILE A 7 2.12 -10.67 6.42
N LYS A 8 1.36 -11.24 5.47
CA LYS A 8 -0.10 -11.23 5.48
C LYS A 8 -0.64 -12.57 5.97
N PHE A 9 -1.56 -12.50 6.93
CA PHE A 9 -2.23 -13.67 7.49
C PHE A 9 -3.71 -13.64 7.11
N ARG A 10 -4.28 -14.81 6.77
CA ARG A 10 -5.72 -15.00 6.72
C ARG A 10 -6.24 -15.07 8.16
N ILE A 11 -7.31 -14.33 8.46
CA ILE A 11 -7.90 -14.28 9.79
C ILE A 11 -9.38 -14.65 9.68
N ASP A 12 -9.76 -15.77 10.28
CA ASP A 12 -11.15 -16.25 10.24
C ASP A 12 -12.02 -15.64 11.35
N ASN A 13 -11.42 -15.16 12.44
CA ASN A 13 -12.14 -14.54 13.57
C ASN A 13 -11.46 -13.27 14.09
N LEU A 14 -12.01 -12.12 13.69
CA LEU A 14 -11.50 -10.80 14.08
C LEU A 14 -11.64 -10.51 15.59
N ARG A 15 -12.67 -11.07 16.26
CA ARG A 15 -12.86 -10.87 17.71
C ARG A 15 -11.77 -11.57 18.50
N ASP A 16 -11.41 -12.79 18.09
CA ASP A 16 -10.32 -13.54 18.72
C ASP A 16 -8.96 -12.85 18.51
N LEU A 17 -8.67 -12.42 17.28
CA LEU A 17 -7.46 -11.64 16.97
C LEU A 17 -7.36 -10.40 17.86
N SER A 18 -8.44 -9.62 17.97
CA SER A 18 -8.48 -8.41 18.80
C SER A 18 -8.17 -8.70 20.27
N ARG A 19 -8.68 -9.82 20.81
CA ARG A 19 -8.40 -10.23 22.20
C ARG A 19 -6.94 -10.60 22.38
N ARG A 20 -6.36 -11.39 21.45
CA ARG A 20 -4.95 -11.80 21.49
C ARG A 20 -3.99 -10.61 21.37
N LEU A 21 -4.28 -9.66 20.48
CA LEU A 21 -3.46 -8.44 20.33
C LEU A 21 -3.42 -7.61 21.63
N ARG A 22 -4.57 -7.44 22.30
CA ARG A 22 -4.61 -6.75 23.61
C ARG A 22 -3.85 -7.51 24.70
N ALA A 23 -4.02 -8.84 24.77
CA ALA A 23 -3.29 -9.68 25.73
C ALA A 23 -1.77 -9.61 25.51
N ALA A 24 -1.34 -9.49 24.24
CA ALA A 24 0.04 -9.26 23.85
C ALA A 24 0.50 -7.78 23.97
N LYS A 25 -0.30 -6.92 24.62
CA LYS A 25 0.00 -5.51 24.89
C LYS A 25 0.19 -4.62 23.65
N PHE A 26 -0.33 -5.02 22.49
CA PHE A 26 -0.36 -4.15 21.31
C PHE A 26 -1.22 -2.91 21.59
N ARG A 27 -0.83 -1.78 21.02
CA ARG A 27 -1.56 -0.50 21.11
C ARG A 27 -2.12 -0.12 19.75
N LEU A 28 -3.32 0.43 19.75
CA LEU A 28 -3.93 0.99 18.54
C LEU A 28 -3.22 2.30 18.20
N VAL A 29 -2.41 2.30 17.15
CA VAL A 29 -1.73 3.50 16.63
C VAL A 29 -2.63 4.24 15.64
N THR A 30 -3.37 3.49 14.83
CA THR A 30 -4.23 4.03 13.77
C THR A 30 -5.64 3.44 13.93
N PRO A 31 -6.68 4.28 14.10
CA PRO A 31 -8.06 3.81 14.14
C PRO A 31 -8.46 3.09 12.86
N ARG A 32 -9.58 2.36 12.91
CA ARG A 32 -10.16 1.76 11.70
C ARG A 32 -10.54 2.89 10.74
N THR A 33 -9.80 2.97 9.64
CA THR A 33 -9.94 4.01 8.64
C THR A 33 -10.18 3.37 7.29
N HIS A 34 -10.98 4.03 6.46
CA HIS A 34 -11.20 3.61 5.09
C HIS A 34 -9.92 3.86 4.28
N GLU A 35 -9.47 2.84 3.55
CA GLU A 35 -8.34 2.92 2.64
C GLU A 35 -8.84 2.68 1.21
N MET A 36 -8.62 3.64 0.32
CA MET A 36 -8.83 3.49 -1.12
C MET A 36 -7.48 3.43 -1.83
N ASN A 37 -7.35 2.51 -2.79
CA ASN A 37 -6.13 2.37 -3.58
C ASN A 37 -6.47 2.44 -5.06
N THR A 38 -6.07 3.52 -5.72
CA THR A 38 -6.15 3.64 -7.18
C THR A 38 -4.83 3.16 -7.77
N LEU A 39 -4.90 2.16 -8.65
CA LEU A 39 -3.73 1.62 -9.35
C LEU A 39 -3.66 2.21 -10.75
N TYR A 40 -2.48 2.67 -11.14
CA TYR A 40 -2.24 3.26 -12.45
C TYR A 40 -1.31 2.36 -13.25
N ASP A 41 -1.63 2.21 -14.53
CA ASP A 41 -0.78 1.63 -15.55
C ASP A 41 -1.22 2.19 -16.89
N LEU A 42 -0.31 2.22 -17.87
CA LEU A 42 -0.63 2.67 -19.22
C LEU A 42 -1.38 1.58 -20.00
N PRO A 43 -2.04 1.91 -21.13
CA PRO A 43 -2.49 0.91 -22.09
C PRO A 43 -1.38 -0.10 -22.43
N GLY A 44 -1.72 -1.39 -22.41
CA GLY A 44 -0.74 -2.47 -22.59
C GLY A 44 -0.01 -2.91 -21.31
N GLN A 45 -0.31 -2.30 -20.16
CA GLN A 45 0.09 -2.72 -18.81
C GLN A 45 1.62 -2.91 -18.62
N PRO A 46 2.47 -1.95 -19.02
CA PRO A 46 3.92 -2.08 -18.94
C PRO A 46 4.44 -2.26 -17.50
N LEU A 47 3.86 -1.57 -16.50
CA LEU A 47 4.29 -1.74 -15.11
C LEU A 47 4.01 -3.17 -14.64
N ARG A 48 2.78 -3.63 -14.87
CA ARG A 48 2.38 -4.99 -14.48
C ARG A 48 3.20 -6.08 -15.17
N LYS A 49 3.55 -5.90 -16.46
CA LYS A 49 4.45 -6.82 -17.19
C LYS A 49 5.84 -6.90 -16.58
N ARG A 50 6.35 -5.81 -16.01
CA ARG A 50 7.62 -5.80 -15.27
C ARG A 50 7.49 -6.26 -13.81
N GLY A 51 6.27 -6.51 -13.33
CA GLY A 51 5.99 -6.84 -11.93
C GLY A 51 6.06 -5.63 -11.00
N GLU A 52 5.94 -4.42 -11.56
CA GLU A 52 5.91 -3.14 -10.86
C GLU A 52 4.47 -2.67 -10.64
N LEU A 53 4.29 -1.65 -9.79
CA LEU A 53 2.98 -1.09 -9.49
C LEU A 53 3.09 0.38 -9.09
N LEU A 54 2.29 1.25 -9.72
CA LEU A 54 2.08 2.64 -9.29
C LEU A 54 0.71 2.75 -8.62
N ARG A 55 0.66 3.41 -7.47
CA ARG A 55 -0.55 3.50 -6.65
C ARG A 55 -0.68 4.85 -5.98
N LEU A 56 -1.85 5.44 -6.08
CA LEU A 56 -2.29 6.52 -5.20
C LEU A 56 -3.20 5.92 -4.13
N ARG A 57 -2.80 6.06 -2.86
CA ARG A 57 -3.58 5.61 -1.71
C ARG A 57 -4.17 6.80 -0.99
N GLU A 58 -5.48 6.74 -0.76
CA GLU A 58 -6.18 7.56 0.21
C GLU A 58 -6.37 6.76 1.50
N TYR A 59 -5.91 7.29 2.63
CA TYR A 59 -6.10 6.70 3.94
C TYR A 59 -6.63 7.76 4.90
N GLY A 60 -7.95 7.79 5.08
CA GLY A 60 -8.60 8.86 5.84
C GLY A 60 -8.44 10.20 5.11
N LYS A 61 -7.60 11.10 5.64
CA LYS A 61 -7.29 12.40 5.00
C LYS A 61 -5.90 12.44 4.35
N GLU A 62 -5.12 11.39 4.53
CA GLU A 62 -3.74 11.32 4.07
C GLU A 62 -3.67 10.68 2.70
N TRP A 63 -2.87 11.26 1.81
CA TRP A 63 -2.62 10.74 0.48
C TRP A 63 -1.16 10.36 0.29
N MET A 64 -0.92 9.22 -0.34
CA MET A 64 0.42 8.68 -0.58
C MET A 64 0.51 8.18 -2.01
N LEU A 65 1.52 8.63 -2.75
CA LEU A 65 1.90 8.04 -4.03
C LEU A 65 3.03 7.05 -3.79
N THR A 66 2.84 5.82 -4.28
CA THR A 66 3.81 4.74 -4.14
C THR A 66 4.12 4.13 -5.50
N HIS A 67 5.40 4.04 -5.86
CA HIS A 67 5.89 3.09 -6.88
C HIS A 67 6.54 1.89 -6.17
N LYS A 68 6.07 0.68 -6.51
CA LYS A 68 6.63 -0.58 -6.03
C LYS A 68 7.37 -1.26 -7.17
N SER A 69 8.65 -1.54 -6.97
CA SER A 69 9.44 -2.26 -7.96
C SER A 69 9.09 -3.75 -8.01
N LYS A 70 9.67 -4.46 -9.00
CA LYS A 70 9.58 -5.91 -9.10
C LYS A 70 10.07 -6.56 -7.80
N GLY A 71 9.26 -7.48 -7.27
CA GLY A 71 9.65 -8.26 -6.09
C GLY A 71 10.80 -9.21 -6.39
N THR A 72 11.70 -9.34 -5.42
CA THR A 72 12.74 -10.38 -5.42
C THR A 72 12.17 -11.65 -4.79
N ALA A 73 12.39 -12.80 -5.43
CA ALA A 73 11.96 -14.08 -4.88
C ALA A 73 12.80 -14.46 -3.65
N GLY A 74 12.16 -14.88 -2.56
CA GLY A 74 12.79 -15.26 -1.29
C GLY A 74 11.77 -15.70 -0.25
N ARG A 75 12.22 -16.00 0.97
CA ARG A 75 11.36 -16.44 2.11
C ARG A 75 10.25 -15.42 2.44
N HIS A 76 10.51 -14.15 2.19
CA HIS A 76 9.56 -13.04 2.32
C HIS A 76 9.59 -12.22 1.03
N LYS A 77 8.44 -11.68 0.63
CA LYS A 77 8.33 -10.82 -0.56
C LYS A 77 8.99 -9.47 -0.25
N SER A 78 10.20 -9.23 -0.74
CA SER A 78 10.90 -7.96 -0.64
C SER A 78 10.88 -7.22 -1.98
N ARG A 79 10.77 -5.89 -1.94
CA ARG A 79 10.83 -5.00 -3.10
C ARG A 79 11.22 -3.60 -2.66
N VAL A 80 11.72 -2.80 -3.59
CA VAL A 80 11.96 -1.37 -3.36
C VAL A 80 10.64 -0.65 -3.50
N GLU A 81 10.32 0.22 -2.54
CA GLU A 81 9.15 1.08 -2.58
C GLU A 81 9.61 2.54 -2.51
N LEU A 82 9.21 3.33 -3.51
CA LEU A 82 9.40 4.77 -3.54
C LEU A 82 8.07 5.42 -3.16
N GLU A 83 8.03 6.08 -2.02
CA GLU A 83 6.80 6.63 -1.43
C GLU A 83 6.96 8.11 -1.09
N THR A 84 5.93 8.90 -1.41
CA THR A 84 5.86 10.30 -1.00
C THR A 84 4.43 10.71 -0.66
N ARG A 85 4.30 11.55 0.38
CA ARG A 85 3.02 12.18 0.71
C ARG A 85 2.62 13.12 -0.41
N VAL A 86 1.31 13.18 -0.64
CA VAL A 86 0.70 14.10 -1.59
C VAL A 86 -0.24 15.00 -0.81
N ALA A 87 -0.12 16.32 -1.00
CA ALA A 87 -0.97 17.28 -0.31
C ALA A 87 -2.41 17.26 -0.84
N ASP A 88 -2.58 17.07 -2.16
CA ASP A 88 -3.86 17.01 -2.86
C ASP A 88 -3.90 15.75 -3.75
N GLY A 89 -4.64 14.74 -3.27
CA GLY A 89 -4.79 13.48 -3.97
C GLY A 89 -5.63 13.57 -5.24
N GLU A 90 -6.66 14.42 -5.25
CA GLU A 90 -7.53 14.59 -6.41
C GLU A 90 -6.75 15.23 -7.57
N MET A 91 -5.95 16.25 -7.27
CA MET A 91 -5.05 16.85 -8.26
C MET A 91 -4.00 15.86 -8.76
N MET A 92 -3.44 15.02 -7.89
CA MET A 92 -2.51 13.98 -8.30
C MET A 92 -3.17 12.94 -9.21
N ASP A 93 -4.39 12.49 -8.90
CA ASP A 93 -5.15 11.59 -9.78
C ASP A 93 -5.39 12.24 -11.16
N ALA A 94 -5.79 13.51 -11.20
CA ALA A 94 -5.99 14.25 -12.44
C ALA A 94 -4.70 14.36 -13.27
N ILE A 95 -3.57 14.67 -12.63
CA ILE A 95 -2.25 14.72 -13.29
C ILE A 95 -1.89 13.35 -13.88
N LEU A 96 -2.03 12.28 -13.09
CA LEU A 96 -1.67 10.93 -13.54
C LEU A 96 -2.51 10.49 -14.73
N ARG A 97 -3.82 10.78 -14.74
CA ARG A 97 -4.70 10.49 -15.88
C ARG A 97 -4.35 11.31 -17.12
N ALA A 98 -3.92 12.56 -16.95
CA ALA A 98 -3.52 13.40 -18.07
C ALA A 98 -2.22 12.90 -18.74
N LEU A 99 -1.42 12.11 -18.05
CA LEU A 99 -0.19 11.50 -18.59
C LEU A 99 -0.43 10.20 -19.38
N GLY A 100 -1.65 9.66 -19.37
CA GLY A 100 -2.07 8.46 -20.10
C GLY A 100 -2.25 7.22 -19.22
#